data_AF-A0A800EBC8-F1
#
_entry.id   AF-A0A800EBC8-F1
#
_cell.length_a   1.000
_cell.length_b   1.000
_cell.length_c   1.000
_cell.angle_alpha   90.00
_cell.angle_beta   90.00
_cell.angle_gamma   90.00
#
_symmetry.space_group_name_H-M   'P 1'
#
loop_
_entity.id
_entity.type
_entity.pdbx_description
1 polymer ?
#
loop_
_entity_poly.entity_id
_entity_poly.type
_entity_poly.pdbx_seq_one_letter_code
_entity_poly.pdbx_strand_id
1 'polypeptide(L)' 'MDKDKLIKGLIWLSATSLTILVDANLLYIGFNNVQHGSYTIIVIALLIFPVVFFCAYKGIKSVLDAIFY' A
#
# COMPACT_ATOMS: atom_id res chain seq x y z
N MET A 1 -10.05 -2.67 -24.63
CA MET A 1 -10.18 -2.08 -23.28
C MET A 1 -11.23 -2.85 -22.50
N ASP A 2 -10.80 -3.59 -21.50
CA ASP A 2 -11.65 -4.41 -20.64
C ASP A 2 -12.06 -3.61 -19.39
N LYS A 3 -13.37 -3.32 -19.27
CA LYS A 3 -13.90 -2.48 -18.19
C LYS A 3 -13.83 -3.17 -16.83
N ASP A 4 -13.95 -4.50 -16.78
CA ASP A 4 -13.96 -5.25 -15.53
C ASP A 4 -12.55 -5.29 -14.92
N LYS A 5 -11.53 -5.49 -15.76
CA LYS A 5 -10.13 -5.36 -15.35
C LYS A 5 -9.80 -3.94 -14.88
N LEU A 6 -10.35 -2.92 -15.53
CA LEU A 6 -10.14 -1.51 -15.15
C LEU A 6 -10.71 -1.21 -13.75
N ILE A 7 -11.95 -1.66 -13.48
CA ILE A 7 -12.57 -1.52 -12.15
C ILE A 7 -11.73 -2.25 -11.09
N LYS A 8 -11.27 -3.47 -11.39
CA LYS A 8 -10.39 -4.22 -10.49
C LYS A 8 -9.08 -3.48 -10.22
N GLY A 9 -8.48 -2.87 -11.24
CA GLY A 9 -7.31 -2.00 -11.09
C GLY A 9 -7.57 -0.81 -10.18
N LEU A 10 -8.71 -0.14 -10.34
CA LEU A 10 -9.10 0.98 -9.48
C LEU A 10 -9.27 0.55 -8.01
N ILE A 11 -9.86 -0.62 -7.75
CA ILE A 11 -9.99 -1.17 -6.39
C ILE A 11 -8.62 -1.44 -5.76
N TRP A 12 -7.68 -2.01 -6.51
CA TRP A 12 -6.33 -2.24 -6.00
C TRP A 12 -5.56 -0.94 -5.77
N LEU A 13 -5.73 0.06 -6.64
CA LEU A 13 -5.10 1.37 -6.47
C LEU A 13 -5.70 2.14 -5.27
N SER A 14 -7.01 2.05 -5.03
CA SER A 14 -7.63 2.64 -3.85
C SER A 14 -7.17 1.95 -2.55
N ALA A 15 -7.09 0.61 -2.56
CA ALA A 15 -6.51 -0.15 -1.45
C ALA A 15 -5.04 0.23 -1.21
N THR A 16 -4.27 0.45 -2.27
CA THR A 16 -2.88 0.93 -2.17
C THR A 16 -2.81 2.29 -1.49
N SER A 17 -3.63 3.25 -1.92
CA SER A 17 -3.68 4.60 -1.33
C SER A 17 -4.00 4.55 0.17
N LEU A 18 -5.01 3.76 0.55
CA LEU A 18 -5.39 3.60 1.95
C LEU A 18 -4.28 2.92 2.77
N THR A 19 -3.60 1.93 2.18
CA THR A 19 -2.46 1.26 2.83
C THR A 19 -1.29 2.22 3.04
N ILE A 20 -0.97 3.08 2.06
CA ILE A 20 0.05 4.13 2.19
C ILE A 20 -0.31 5.09 3.32
N LEU A 21 -1.57 5.51 3.41
CA LEU A 21 -2.01 6.42 4.46
C LEU A 21 -1.82 5.78 5.85
N VAL A 22 -2.25 4.53 6.01
CA VAL A 22 -2.08 3.79 7.27
C VAL A 22 -0.59 3.61 7.61
N ASP A 23 0.22 3.20 6.65
CA ASP A 23 1.65 2.95 6.82
C ASP A 23 2.42 4.23 7.17
N ALA A 24 2.12 5.36 6.51
CA ALA A 24 2.71 6.66 6.84
C ALA A 24 2.41 7.11 8.27
N ASN A 25 1.18 6.89 8.76
CA ASN A 25 0.82 7.17 10.15
C ASN A 25 1.56 6.25 11.12
N LEU A 26 1.66 4.95 10.81
CA LEU A 26 2.41 3.98 11.60
C LEU A 26 3.91 4.32 11.66
N LEU A 27 4.51 4.75 10.55
CA LEU A 27 5.89 5.22 10.52
C LEU A 27 6.06 6.46 11.39
N TYR A 28 5.17 7.46 11.27
CA TYR A 28 5.21 8.66 12.10
C TYR A 28 5.16 8.34 13.60
N ILE A 29 4.17 7.54 14.01
CA ILE A 29 4.01 7.10 15.41
C ILE A 29 5.21 6.23 15.82
N GLY A 30 5.69 5.36 14.94
CA GLY A 30 6.83 4.49 15.14
C GLY A 30 8.10 5.25 15.45
N PHE A 31 8.44 6.26 14.64
CA PHE A 31 9.60 7.12 14.87
C PHE A 31 9.48 7.91 16.19
N ASN A 32 8.27 8.39 16.55
CA ASN A 32 8.05 9.02 17.85
C ASN A 32 8.29 8.05 19.01
N ASN A 33 7.84 6.80 18.90
CA ASN A 33 8.04 5.78 19.94
C ASN A 33 9.51 5.32 20.07
N VAL A 34 10.28 5.35 18.98
CA VAL A 34 11.71 5.06 19.02
C VAL A 34 12.44 6.06 19.92
N GLN A 35 12.03 7.34 19.93
CA GLN A 35 12.60 8.35 20.84
C GLN A 35 12.34 8.02 22.33
N HIS A 36 11.32 7.20 22.61
CA HIS A 36 10.95 6.71 23.93
C HIS A 36 11.45 5.27 24.20
N GLY A 37 12.31 4.73 23.32
CA GLY A 37 12.91 3.40 23.46
C GLY A 37 12.04 2.23 22.97
N SER A 38 10.87 2.49 22.38
CA SER A 38 9.95 1.46 21.89
C SER A 38 10.01 1.31 20.38
N TYR A 39 10.45 0.13 19.91
CA TYR A 39 10.63 -0.17 18.49
C TYR A 39 9.47 -0.98 17.87
N THR A 40 8.49 -1.36 18.67
CA THR A 40 7.41 -2.27 18.22
C THR A 40 6.63 -1.71 17.04
N ILE A 41 6.25 -0.43 17.11
CA ILE A 41 5.40 0.19 16.07
C ILE A 41 6.18 0.39 14.76
N ILE A 42 7.44 0.80 14.83
CA ILE A 42 8.26 0.99 13.62
C ILE A 42 8.56 -0.34 12.92
N VAL A 43 8.73 -1.43 13.68
CA VAL A 43 8.87 -2.78 13.12
C VAL A 43 7.58 -3.22 12.42
N ILE A 44 6.41 -2.96 13.01
CA ILE A 44 5.11 -3.27 12.38
C ILE A 44 4.94 -2.49 11.07
N ALA A 45 5.28 -1.19 11.06
CA ALA A 45 5.24 -0.36 9.85
C ALA A 45 6.16 -0.94 8.75
N LEU A 46 7.40 -1.28 9.10
CA LEU A 46 8.35 -1.92 8.17
C LEU A 46 7.84 -3.24 7.60
N LEU A 47 7.09 -4.04 8.37
CA LEU A 47 6.49 -5.29 7.90
C LEU A 47 5.28 -5.07 6.99
N ILE A 48 4.59 -3.94 7.11
CA ILE A 48 3.46 -3.55 6.25
C ILE A 48 3.96 -2.95 4.92
N PHE A 49 5.17 -2.39 4.91
CA PHE A 49 5.76 -1.78 3.72
C PHE A 49 5.77 -2.68 2.45
N PRO A 50 6.12 -3.99 2.50
CA PRO A 50 6.00 -4.88 1.35
C PRO A 50 4.57 -5.05 0.82
N VAL A 51 3.56 -4.95 1.72
CA VAL A 51 2.14 -5.04 1.35
C VAL A 51 1.75 -3.85 0.48
N VAL A 52 2.26 -2.65 0.77
CA VAL A 52 2.06 -1.45 -0.05
C VAL A 52 2.51 -1.72 -1.50
N PHE A 53 3.73 -2.24 -1.69
CA PHE A 53 4.25 -2.53 -3.03
C PHE A 53 3.47 -3.63 -3.73
N PHE A 54 3.03 -4.66 -3.00
CA PHE A 54 2.20 -5.73 -3.57
C PHE A 54 0.86 -5.20 -4.08
N CYS A 55 0.17 -4.37 -3.29
CA CYS A 55 -1.07 -3.73 -3.69
C CYS A 55 -0.86 -2.83 -4.91
N ALA A 56 0.20 -2.02 -4.91
CA ALA A 56 0.53 -1.12 -6.01
C ALA A 56 0.78 -1.91 -7.31
N TYR A 57 1.58 -2.98 -7.23
CA TYR A 57 1.87 -3.86 -8.35
C TYR A 57 0.59 -4.47 -8.94
N LYS A 58 -0.29 -5.02 -8.09
CA LYS A 58 -1.58 -5.58 -8.52
C LYS A 58 -2.48 -4.54 -9.19
N GLY A 59 -2.52 -3.31 -8.66
CA GLY A 59 -3.30 -2.21 -9.22
C GLY A 59 -2.81 -1.80 -10.59
N ILE A 60 -1.53 -1.46 -10.69
CA ILE A 60 -0.90 -1.04 -11.96
C ILE A 60 -1.02 -2.16 -13.00
N LYS A 61 -0.73 -3.41 -12.63
CA LYS A 61 -0.86 -4.56 -13.54
C LYS A 61 -2.29 -4.69 -14.07
N SER A 62 -3.31 -4.61 -13.21
CA SER A 62 -4.70 -4.74 -13.64
C SER A 62 -5.13 -3.61 -14.57
N VAL A 63 -4.62 -2.39 -14.37
CA VAL A 63 -4.86 -1.25 -15.28
C VAL A 63 -4.17 -1.47 -16.62
N LEU A 64 -2.91 -1.90 -16.64
CA LEU A 64 -2.18 -2.21 -17.87
C LEU A 64 -2.87 -3.33 -18.65
N ASP A 65 -3.25 -4.41 -17.96
CA ASP A 65 -3.96 -5.55 -18.54
C ASP A 65 -5.37 -5.18 -19.02
N ALA A 66 -5.95 -4.06 -18.57
CA ALA A 66 -7.24 -3.56 -19.05
C ALA A 66 -7.11 -2.72 -20.33
N ILE A 67 -5.99 -2.01 -20.47
CA ILE A 67 -5.75 -1.08 -21.58
C ILE A 67 -5.13 -1.81 -22.78
N PHE A 68 -4.11 -2.64 -22.52
CA PHE A 68 -3.23 -3.21 -23.55
C PHE A 68 -3.48 -4.69 -23.87
N TYR A 69 -4.16 -5.42 -22.97
CA TYR A 69 -4.45 -6.86 -23.09
C TYR A 69 -5.92 -7.17 -22.76
#